data_AF-A0A7K4IHT1-F1
#
_entry.id   AF-A0A7K4IHT1-F1
#
_cell.length_a   1.000
_cell.length_b   1.000
_cell.length_c   1.000
_cell.angle_alpha   90.00
_cell.angle_beta   90.00
_cell.angle_gamma   90.00
#
_symmetry.space_group_name_H-M   'P 1'
#
loop_
_entity.id
_entity.type
_entity.pdbx_description
1 polymer ?
#
loop_
_entity_poly.entity_id
_entity_poly.type
_entity_poly.pdbx_seq_one_letter_code
_entity_poly.pdbx_strand_id
1 'polypeptide(L)'
;MEDTSQTTTAEGSNRPSSVIEIVFFKSDTCGFCFRAEEVLHEFLSTLDPKMFMIKVINVSQQPEAAEAYGVLAVPTIMIGSMSLTGIPEPDVMMKMILGHRLSKKGSVE
;
A
#
# COMPACT_ATOMS: atom_id res chain seq x y z
N MET A 1 -7.85 0.07 -38.80
CA MET A 1 -6.80 -0.82 -38.26
C MET A 1 -6.91 -0.71 -36.77
N GLU A 2 -7.16 -1.87 -36.16
CA GLU A 2 -7.57 -2.17 -34.79
C GLU A 2 -6.92 -1.31 -33.69
N ASP A 3 -7.70 -0.83 -32.72
CA ASP A 3 -7.97 -1.49 -31.40
C ASP A 3 -6.67 -1.45 -30.55
N THR A 4 -6.62 -0.77 -29.41
CA THR A 4 -7.26 -1.22 -28.17
C THR A 4 -7.17 -0.12 -27.11
N SER A 5 -8.32 0.18 -26.52
CA SER A 5 -8.50 0.87 -25.25
C SER A 5 -7.64 0.26 -24.13
N GLN A 6 -6.90 1.09 -23.41
CA GLN A 6 -6.60 0.81 -22.00
C GLN A 6 -7.08 1.97 -21.15
N THR A 7 -8.39 1.95 -20.91
CA THR A 7 -9.03 2.56 -19.75
C THR A 7 -8.44 1.90 -18.50
N THR A 8 -7.52 2.55 -17.80
CA THR A 8 -7.25 2.22 -16.40
C THR A 8 -8.23 2.99 -15.56
N THR A 9 -9.33 2.29 -15.27
CA THR A 9 -10.39 2.70 -14.37
C THR A 9 -9.78 3.13 -13.03
N ALA A 10 -9.79 4.43 -12.76
CA ALA A 10 -9.73 4.95 -11.41
C ALA A 10 -11.05 4.55 -10.72
N GLU A 11 -11.11 3.30 -10.25
CA GLU A 11 -12.24 2.80 -9.48
C GLU A 11 -12.27 3.53 -8.13
N GLY A 12 -13.03 4.62 -8.12
CA GLY A 12 -13.66 5.14 -6.92
C GLY A 12 -14.41 3.99 -6.26
N SER A 13 -13.93 3.56 -5.10
CA SER A 13 -14.43 2.36 -4.47
C SER A 13 -15.16 2.74 -3.21
N ASN A 14 -16.48 2.63 -3.29
CA ASN A 14 -17.38 2.50 -2.15
C ASN A 14 -16.99 1.23 -1.38
N ARG A 15 -15.97 1.31 -0.51
CA ARG A 15 -15.44 0.18 0.26
C ARG A 15 -15.97 0.22 1.69
N PRO A 16 -16.24 -0.95 2.30
CA PRO A 16 -16.60 -1.01 3.72
C PRO A 16 -15.52 -0.28 4.53
N SER A 17 -15.98 0.60 5.43
CA SER A 17 -15.16 1.49 6.26
C SER A 17 -14.14 0.78 7.16
N SER A 18 -14.12 -0.55 7.17
CA SER A 18 -13.27 -1.42 7.99
C SER A 18 -12.04 -2.03 7.29
N VAL A 19 -11.94 -1.99 5.96
CA VAL A 19 -10.79 -2.56 5.22
C VAL A 19 -9.65 -1.55 5.16
N ILE A 20 -8.44 -1.99 5.46
CA ILE A 20 -7.22 -1.18 5.46
C ILE A 20 -6.55 -1.28 4.10
N GLU A 21 -6.44 -0.15 3.41
CA GLU A 21 -5.71 -0.07 2.14
C GLU A 21 -4.21 0.07 2.41
N ILE A 22 -3.44 -0.83 1.80
CA ILE A 22 -1.99 -0.88 1.85
C ILE A 22 -1.48 -0.66 0.44
N VAL A 23 -0.69 0.39 0.23
CA VAL A 23 -0.09 0.69 -1.08
C VAL A 23 1.41 0.46 -1.00
N PHE A 24 1.94 -0.44 -1.82
CA PHE A 24 3.36 -0.76 -1.90
C PHE A 24 3.97 -0.22 -3.18
N PHE A 25 4.95 0.67 -3.04
CA PHE A 25 5.69 1.28 -4.12
C PHE A 25 7.02 0.55 -4.32
N LYS A 26 7.21 -0.01 -5.52
CA LYS A 26 8.43 -0.71 -5.91
C LYS A 26 8.97 -0.21 -7.25
N SER A 27 10.21 -0.58 -7.57
CA SER A 27 10.85 -0.33 -8.86
C SER A 27 11.56 -1.59 -9.32
N ASP A 28 11.64 -1.83 -10.62
CA ASP A 28 12.35 -2.98 -11.18
C ASP A 28 13.88 -2.87 -10.99
N THR A 29 14.38 -1.65 -10.77
CA THR A 29 15.81 -1.37 -10.51
C THR A 29 16.19 -1.45 -9.03
N CYS A 30 15.23 -1.72 -8.14
CA CYS A 30 15.43 -1.67 -6.70
C CYS A 30 15.81 -3.04 -6.13
N GLY A 31 17.09 -3.20 -5.76
CA GLY A 31 17.62 -4.48 -5.23
C GLY A 31 16.99 -4.94 -3.91
N PHE A 32 16.42 -4.03 -3.11
CA PHE A 32 15.82 -4.36 -1.80
C PHE A 32 14.29 -4.49 -1.85
N CYS A 33 13.65 -4.13 -2.96
CA CYS A 33 12.19 -4.10 -3.04
C CYS A 33 11.59 -5.51 -2.98
N PHE A 34 12.27 -6.51 -3.55
CA PHE A 34 11.85 -7.91 -3.45
C PHE A 34 11.79 -8.37 -1.99
N ARG A 35 12.81 -8.03 -1.18
CA ARG A 35 12.82 -8.39 0.23
C ARG A 35 11.71 -7.70 1.03
N ALA A 36 11.44 -6.43 0.73
CA ALA A 36 10.34 -5.70 1.36
C ALA A 36 8.96 -6.29 1.00
N GLU A 37 8.77 -6.73 -0.25
CA GLU A 37 7.56 -7.39 -0.74
C GLU A 37 7.33 -8.73 -0.02
N GLU A 38 8.36 -9.57 0.10
CA GLU A 38 8.30 -10.83 0.86
C GLU A 38 7.86 -10.61 2.30
N VAL A 39 8.54 -9.70 3.03
CA VAL A 39 8.23 -9.44 4.44
C VAL A 39 6.81 -8.88 4.61
N LEU A 40 6.36 -8.03 3.68
CA LEU A 40 4.99 -7.53 3.68
C LEU A 40 3.98 -8.66 3.50
N HIS A 41 4.19 -9.56 2.53
CA HIS A 41 3.30 -10.69 2.29
C HIS A 41 3.30 -11.69 3.44
N GLU A 42 4.48 -12.03 3.99
CA GLU A 42 4.61 -12.89 5.16
C GLU A 42 3.84 -12.30 6.34
N PHE A 43 4.04 -11.02 6.65
CA PHE A 43 3.33 -10.36 7.74
C PHE A 43 1.81 -10.37 7.53
N LEU A 44 1.34 -10.00 6.33
CA LEU A 44 -0.09 -9.98 6.04
C LEU A 44 -0.72 -11.38 6.04
N SER A 45 0.05 -12.43 5.74
CA SER A 45 -0.41 -13.82 5.85
C SER A 45 -0.69 -14.24 7.30
N THR A 46 -0.11 -13.57 8.29
CA THR A 46 -0.39 -13.79 9.71
C THR A 46 -1.70 -13.14 10.19
N LEU A 47 -2.28 -12.28 9.36
CA LEU A 47 -3.50 -11.52 9.66
C LEU A 47 -4.66 -12.00 8.77
N ASP A 48 -5.89 -11.57 9.08
CA ASP A 48 -7.06 -11.92 8.24
C ASP A 48 -6.96 -11.19 6.89
N PRO A 49 -6.87 -11.91 5.76
CA PRO A 49 -6.76 -11.30 4.43
C PRO A 49 -7.99 -10.46 4.05
N LYS A 50 -9.13 -10.64 4.71
CA LYS A 50 -10.33 -9.82 4.49
C LYS A 50 -10.23 -8.42 5.11
N MET A 51 -9.25 -8.19 5.99
CA MET A 51 -9.04 -6.90 6.64
C MET A 51 -8.18 -5.93 5.83
N PHE A 52 -7.43 -6.42 4.83
CA PHE A 52 -6.45 -5.61 4.11
C PHE A 52 -6.65 -5.74 2.60
N MET A 53 -6.28 -4.68 1.88
CA MET A 53 -6.20 -4.71 0.44
C MET A 53 -4.84 -4.15 0.02
N ILE A 54 -4.04 -4.96 -0.67
CA ILE A 54 -2.70 -4.59 -1.12
C ILE A 54 -2.79 -4.08 -2.56
N LYS A 55 -2.25 -2.89 -2.80
CA LYS A 55 -2.06 -2.32 -4.14
C LYS A 55 -0.58 -2.14 -4.38
N VAL A 56 -0.02 -2.86 -5.35
CA VAL A 56 1.39 -2.71 -5.73
C VAL A 56 1.49 -1.75 -6.91
N ILE A 57 2.28 -0.70 -6.77
CA ILE A 57 2.55 0.31 -7.80
C ILE A 57 4.02 0.24 -8.16
N ASN A 58 4.31 -0.03 -9.43
CA ASN A 58 5.65 0.04 -9.98
C ASN A 58 5.92 1.48 -10.45
N VAL A 59 6.81 2.18 -9.76
CA VAL A 59 7.16 3.58 -10.06
C VAL A 59 7.89 3.72 -11.40
N SER A 60 8.54 2.65 -11.89
CA SER A 60 9.15 2.62 -13.23
C SER A 60 8.10 2.64 -14.34
N GLN A 61 6.89 2.12 -14.07
CA GLN A 61 5.79 2.08 -15.03
C GLN A 61 4.77 3.21 -14.82
N GLN A 62 4.61 3.66 -13.56
CA GLN A 62 3.61 4.65 -13.16
C GLN A 62 4.24 5.71 -12.23
N PRO A 63 5.15 6.55 -12.73
CA PRO A 63 5.81 7.58 -11.92
C PRO A 63 4.82 8.63 -11.40
N GLU A 64 3.83 9.03 -12.21
CA GLU A 64 2.80 10.01 -11.83
C GLU A 64 1.98 9.54 -10.62
N ALA A 65 1.71 8.24 -10.51
CA ALA A 65 1.00 7.68 -9.36
C ALA A 65 1.84 7.86 -8.08
N ALA A 66 3.14 7.56 -8.13
CA ALA A 66 4.03 7.74 -6.97
C ALA A 66 4.12 9.20 -6.52
N GLU A 67 4.21 10.13 -7.48
CA GLU A 67 4.21 11.57 -7.21
C GLU A 67 2.90 12.04 -6.58
N ALA A 68 1.75 11.57 -7.06
CA ALA A 68 0.44 11.90 -6.49
C ALA A 68 0.29 11.44 -5.02
N TYR A 69 0.96 10.35 -4.64
CA TYR A 69 1.04 9.87 -3.27
C TYR A 69 2.17 10.52 -2.45
N GLY A 70 3.00 11.39 -3.05
CA GLY A 70 4.13 12.04 -2.39
C GLY A 70 5.31 11.10 -2.09
N VAL A 71 5.42 9.98 -2.82
CA VAL A 71 6.46 8.97 -2.61
C VAL A 71 7.70 9.32 -3.43
N LEU A 72 8.79 9.63 -2.73
CA LEU A 72 10.07 10.02 -3.35
C LEU A 72 11.10 8.89 -3.39
N ALA A 73 10.87 7.81 -2.64
CA ALA A 73 11.82 6.71 -2.48
C ALA A 73 11.11 5.36 -2.50
N VAL A 74 11.80 4.33 -3.00
CA VAL A 74 11.35 2.94 -3.00
C VAL A 74 12.38 2.05 -2.30
N PRO A 75 11.98 0.96 -1.63
CA PRO A 75 10.59 0.55 -1.38
C PRO A 75 9.88 1.48 -0.39
N THR A 76 8.61 1.80 -0.63
CA THR A 76 7.77 2.53 0.34
C THR A 76 6.43 1.83 0.48
N ILE A 77 5.96 1.68 1.72
CA ILE A 77 4.67 1.11 2.07
C ILE A 77 3.82 2.19 2.72
N MET A 78 2.61 2.38 2.25
CA MET A 78 1.64 3.28 2.85
C MET A 78 0.46 2.51 3.41
N ILE A 79 0.09 2.81 4.64
CA ILE A 79 -1.05 2.24 5.36
C ILE A 79 -1.90 3.40 5.86
N GLY A 80 -3.03 3.65 5.20
CA GLY A 80 -3.84 4.84 5.46
C GLY A 80 -3.06 6.14 5.22
N SER A 81 -2.87 6.95 6.26
CA SER A 81 -2.11 8.21 6.20
C SER A 81 -0.64 8.08 6.59
N MET A 82 -0.19 6.88 6.97
CA MET A 82 1.17 6.64 7.44
C MET A 82 1.98 6.01 6.30
N SER A 83 3.20 6.49 6.07
CA SER A 83 4.15 5.92 5.12
C SER A 83 5.40 5.41 5.83
N LEU A 84 5.96 4.33 5.30
CA LEU A 84 7.19 3.71 5.78
C LEU A 84 8.09 3.45 4.57
N THR A 85 9.26 4.07 4.54
CA THR A 85 10.27 3.87 3.50
C THR A 85 11.34 2.89 3.99
N GLY A 86 11.71 1.93 3.14
CA GLY A 86 12.68 0.88 3.43
C GLY A 86 12.05 -0.50 3.61
N ILE A 87 12.84 -1.44 4.13
CA ILE A 87 12.36 -2.79 4.46
C ILE A 87 11.49 -2.67 5.73
N PRO A 88 10.22 -3.09 5.69
CA PRO A 88 9.36 -2.99 6.85
C PRO A 88 9.74 -4.00 7.93
N GLU A 89 9.74 -3.57 9.18
CA GLU A 89 9.77 -4.48 10.32
C GLU A 89 8.33 -4.86 10.73
N PRO A 90 8.05 -6.13 11.08
CA PRO A 90 6.71 -6.58 11.48
C PRO A 90 6.09 -5.74 12.61
N ASP A 91 6.90 -5.36 13.60
CA ASP A 91 6.45 -4.58 14.76
C ASP A 91 5.97 -3.17 14.36
N VAL A 92 6.63 -2.56 13.37
CA VAL A 92 6.27 -1.23 12.86
C VAL A 92 4.96 -1.33 12.07
N MET A 93 4.81 -2.33 11.21
CA MET A 93 3.57 -2.55 10.46
C MET A 93 2.38 -2.81 11.39
N MET A 94 2.57 -3.60 12.45
CA MET A 94 1.54 -3.85 13.44
C MET A 94 1.10 -2.56 14.16
N LYS A 95 2.06 -1.71 14.54
CA LYS A 95 1.76 -0.38 15.14
C LYS A 95 0.99 0.52 14.18
N MET A 96 1.34 0.55 12.89
CA MET A 96 0.63 1.34 11.89
C MET A 96 -0.81 0.87 11.72
N ILE A 97 -1.04 -0.45 11.64
CA ILE A 97 -2.39 -1.04 11.56
C ILE A 97 -3.21 -0.71 12.80
N LEU A 98 -2.65 -0.92 14.00
CA LEU A 98 -3.32 -0.60 15.26
C LEU A 98 -3.64 0.90 15.35
N GLY A 99 -2.67 1.76 14.99
CA GLY A 99 -2.85 3.22 14.94
C GLY A 99 -3.98 3.63 14.00
N HIS A 100 -4.04 3.05 12.79
CA HIS A 100 -5.11 3.34 11.84
C HIS A 100 -6.50 2.93 12.39
N ARG A 101 -6.60 1.79 13.08
CA ARG A 101 -7.87 1.35 13.69
C ARG A 101 -8.29 2.19 14.90
N LEU A 102 -7.33 2.64 15.72
CA LEU A 102 -7.60 3.50 16.87
C LEU A 102 -8.07 4.89 16.44
N SER A 103 -7.42 5.48 15.42
CA SER A 103 -7.81 6.80 14.89
C SER A 103 -9.23 6.84 14.33
N LYS A 104 -9.72 5.72 13.76
CA LYS A 104 -11.13 5.61 13.31
C LYS A 104 -12.14 5.40 14.44
N LYS A 105 -11.70 4.99 15.63
CA LYS A 105 -12.58 4.70 16.78
C LYS A 105 -12.80 5.91 17.70
N GLY A 106 -12.07 7.01 17.49
CA GLY A 106 -12.09 8.21 18.34
C GLY A 106 -12.98 9.36 17.89
N SER A 107 -13.81 9.22 16.85
CA SER A 107 -14.76 10.26 16.39
C SER A 107 -16.19 10.03 16.89
N VAL A 108 -16.33 9.57 18.13
CA VAL A 108 -17.58 9.64 18.89
C VAL A 108 -17.24 10.17 20.27
N GLU A 109 -17.31 11.49 20.42
CA GLU A 109 -17.81 12.14 21.62
C GLU A 109 -18.38 13.51 21.25
#